data_AF-A0A4U6U285-F1
#
_entry.id   AF-A0A4U6U285-F1
#
_cell.length_a   1.000
_cell.length_b   1.000
_cell.length_c   1.000
_cell.angle_alpha   90.00
_cell.angle_beta   90.00
_cell.angle_gamma   90.00
#
_symmetry.space_group_name_H-M   'P 1'
#
loop_
_entity.id
_entity.type
_entity.pdbx_description
1 polymer ?
#
loop_
_entity_poly.entity_id
_entity_poly.type
_entity_poly.pdbx_seq_one_letter_code
_entity_poly.pdbx_strand_id
1 'polypeptide(L)'
;MEEALESEVAPDSEMTMDSEMVLDSVKVASDSVEVAPDSVESLCARCGTFHANDDDGEACFQAHRRAHRCALCGLLHEDYDLTAWILHDMEKFDCEMYIPDVEKLEMNGETIILPEHVQKKLDEHIEKMKQGAMEDAKKD
;
A
#
# COMPACT_ATOMS: atom_id res chain seq x y z
N MET A 1 15.84 -46.29 -44.34
CA MET A 1 17.24 -46.68 -44.38
C MET A 1 18.03 -45.42 -44.04
N GLU A 2 18.18 -45.08 -42.75
CA GLU A 2 19.10 -45.72 -41.78
C GLU A 2 20.54 -45.59 -42.33
N GLU A 3 21.53 -45.06 -41.62
CA GLU A 3 21.92 -45.40 -40.25
C GLU A 3 22.67 -44.24 -39.56
N ALA A 4 22.48 -44.17 -38.23
CA ALA A 4 23.36 -43.53 -37.27
C ALA A 4 24.36 -44.57 -36.77
N LEU A 5 25.63 -44.20 -36.53
CA LEU A 5 26.64 -44.95 -35.73
C LEU A 5 27.65 -43.90 -35.20
N GLU A 6 27.53 -43.43 -33.95
CA GLU A 6 28.07 -44.00 -32.70
C GLU A 6 29.60 -43.85 -32.54
N SER A 7 30.00 -43.07 -31.53
CA SER A 7 31.34 -43.11 -30.96
C SER A 7 31.21 -43.46 -29.47
N GLU A 8 31.71 -44.65 -29.18
CA GLU A 8 31.91 -45.30 -27.88
C GLU A 8 32.92 -44.60 -26.96
N VAL A 9 32.66 -44.60 -25.64
CA VAL A 9 33.40 -45.40 -24.63
C VAL A 9 33.21 -44.81 -23.23
N ALA A 10 32.67 -45.61 -22.31
CA ALA A 10 32.74 -45.37 -20.86
C ALA A 10 34.11 -45.83 -20.32
N PRO A 11 34.51 -45.37 -19.13
CA PRO A 11 34.57 -46.38 -18.08
C PRO A 11 33.95 -45.93 -16.76
N ASP A 12 33.40 -46.96 -16.12
CA ASP A 12 32.97 -47.11 -14.74
C ASP A 12 33.89 -46.39 -13.74
N SER A 13 33.31 -45.65 -12.79
CA SER A 13 34.02 -45.29 -11.55
C SER A 13 33.21 -45.82 -10.38
N GLU A 14 33.63 -47.01 -9.99
CA GLU A 14 33.31 -47.80 -8.82
C GLU A 14 33.52 -47.05 -7.48
N MET A 15 32.50 -47.19 -6.62
CA MET A 15 32.43 -47.21 -5.15
C MET A 15 33.66 -46.76 -4.33
N THR A 16 33.45 -45.79 -3.44
CA THR A 16 33.92 -45.90 -2.04
C THR A 16 32.89 -45.28 -1.09
N MET A 17 32.26 -46.14 -0.28
CA MET A 17 31.49 -45.76 0.90
C MET A 17 32.42 -46.02 2.08
N ASP A 18 32.92 -44.98 2.74
CA ASP A 18 33.39 -45.09 4.13
C ASP A 18 33.50 -43.70 4.78
N SER A 19 32.56 -43.40 5.67
CA SER A 19 32.77 -42.41 6.72
C SER A 19 31.84 -42.76 7.86
N GLU A 20 32.30 -43.75 8.61
CA GLU A 20 31.83 -44.05 9.94
C GLU A 20 32.19 -42.87 10.86
N MET A 21 31.22 -42.01 11.17
CA MET A 21 31.34 -41.06 12.29
C MET A 21 30.25 -41.34 13.31
N VAL A 22 30.61 -42.21 14.24
CA VAL A 22 29.91 -42.46 15.50
C VAL A 22 29.90 -41.15 16.29
N LEU A 23 28.75 -40.47 16.32
CA LEU A 23 28.54 -39.35 17.24
C LEU A 23 27.75 -39.86 18.45
N ASP A 24 28.49 -39.95 19.55
CA ASP A 24 28.03 -40.29 20.88
C ASP A 24 26.86 -39.37 21.30
N SER A 25 25.77 -39.99 21.74
CA SER A 25 24.53 -39.31 22.08
C SER A 25 24.60 -38.74 23.49
N VAL A 26 24.86 -37.44 23.62
CA VAL A 26 24.57 -36.70 24.87
C VAL A 26 23.21 -36.02 24.72
N LYS A 27 22.21 -36.61 25.39
CA LYS A 27 20.85 -36.07 25.51
C LYS A 27 20.87 -34.82 26.40
N VAL A 28 21.02 -33.65 25.79
CA VAL A 28 20.76 -32.37 26.47
C VAL A 28 19.30 -32.00 26.26
N ALA A 29 18.48 -32.20 27.29
CA ALA A 29 17.12 -31.68 27.32
C ALA A 29 17.21 -30.15 27.47
N SER A 30 17.13 -29.44 26.34
CA SER A 30 16.98 -28.00 26.35
C SER A 30 15.51 -27.71 26.58
N ASP A 31 15.17 -27.30 27.79
CA ASP A 31 13.88 -26.72 28.13
C ASP A 31 13.85 -25.33 27.46
N SER A 32 13.52 -25.30 26.17
CA SER A 32 13.32 -24.05 25.45
C SER A 32 12.01 -23.47 25.92
N VAL A 33 12.07 -22.43 26.75
CA VAL A 33 10.94 -21.53 26.93
C VAL A 33 10.66 -20.92 25.54
N GLU A 34 9.50 -21.23 24.99
CA GLU A 34 8.96 -20.58 23.80
C GLU A 34 8.73 -19.11 24.16
N VAL A 35 9.76 -18.28 23.97
CA VAL A 35 9.55 -16.85 23.82
C VAL A 35 8.92 -16.70 22.44
N ALA A 36 7.59 -16.59 22.42
CA ALA A 36 6.86 -16.17 21.23
C ALA A 36 7.59 -14.95 20.64
N PRO A 37 7.86 -14.91 19.32
CA PRO A 37 8.52 -13.75 18.75
C PRO A 37 7.58 -12.57 18.95
N ASP A 38 8.02 -11.60 19.77
CA ASP A 38 7.43 -10.26 19.78
C ASP A 38 7.34 -9.82 18.33
N SER A 39 6.12 -9.53 17.88
CA SER A 39 5.79 -9.12 16.52
C SER A 39 6.82 -8.12 15.99
N VAL A 40 7.76 -8.59 15.17
CA VAL A 40 8.82 -7.74 14.62
C VAL A 40 8.17 -6.79 13.63
N GLU A 41 7.91 -5.55 14.04
CA GLU A 41 7.51 -4.48 13.13
C GLU A 41 8.63 -4.28 12.11
N SER A 42 8.49 -4.92 10.95
CA SER A 42 9.43 -4.80 9.84
C SER A 42 9.05 -3.62 8.95
N LEU A 43 10.04 -2.94 8.37
CA LEU A 43 9.80 -1.95 7.32
C LEU A 43 9.13 -2.63 6.12
N CYS A 44 7.89 -2.27 5.78
CA CYS A 44 7.24 -2.79 4.58
C CYS A 44 7.97 -2.27 3.36
N ALA A 45 8.58 -3.15 2.57
CA ALA A 45 9.31 -2.79 1.36
C ALA A 45 8.45 -2.06 0.31
N ARG A 46 7.11 -2.20 0.40
CA ARG A 46 6.17 -1.55 -0.52
C ARG A 46 5.91 -0.08 -0.17
N CYS A 47 5.84 0.26 1.12
CA CYS A 47 5.46 1.60 1.56
C CYS A 47 6.54 2.34 2.36
N GLY A 48 7.64 1.67 2.72
CA GLY A 48 8.75 2.26 3.46
C GLY A 48 8.42 2.63 4.91
N THR A 49 7.31 2.13 5.46
CA THR A 49 6.88 2.42 6.84
C THR A 49 6.77 1.14 7.68
N PHE A 50 6.74 1.31 8.99
CA PHE A 50 6.55 0.22 9.95
C PHE A 50 5.05 -0.01 10.18
N HIS A 51 4.60 -1.24 9.94
CA HIS A 51 3.29 -1.73 10.36
C HIS A 51 3.36 -3.26 10.46
N ALA A 52 2.35 -3.88 11.08
CA ALA A 52 2.25 -5.33 11.10
C ALA A 52 2.14 -5.86 9.66
N ASN A 53 2.81 -6.97 9.35
CA ASN A 53 2.50 -7.68 8.11
C ASN A 53 1.17 -8.40 8.32
N ASP A 54 0.08 -7.72 7.97
CA ASP A 54 -1.24 -8.32 7.85
C ASP A 54 -1.40 -8.95 6.46
N ASP A 55 -2.03 -10.12 6.43
CA ASP A 55 -2.22 -10.93 5.22
C ASP A 55 -2.99 -10.18 4.12
N ASP A 56 -3.87 -9.25 4.51
CA ASP A 56 -4.70 -8.45 3.61
C ASP A 56 -3.98 -7.22 3.03
N GLY A 57 -2.82 -6.85 3.59
CA GLY A 57 -2.02 -5.71 3.12
C GLY A 57 -2.67 -4.34 3.32
N GLU A 58 -3.82 -4.27 4.01
CA GLU A 58 -4.56 -3.05 4.30
C GLU A 58 -3.73 -2.08 5.16
N ALA A 59 -2.96 -2.58 6.13
CA ALA A 59 -2.08 -1.72 6.90
C ALA A 59 -0.95 -1.16 6.04
N CYS A 60 -0.37 -1.94 5.11
CA CYS A 60 0.62 -1.41 4.18
C CYS A 60 0.02 -0.37 3.24
N PHE A 61 -1.22 -0.57 2.78
CA PHE A 61 -1.94 0.39 1.95
C PHE A 61 -2.21 1.71 2.71
N GLN A 62 -2.79 1.65 3.91
CA GLN A 62 -3.03 2.85 4.73
C GLN A 62 -1.73 3.56 5.10
N ALA A 63 -0.69 2.81 5.46
CA ALA A 63 0.58 3.40 5.83
C ALA A 63 1.25 4.09 4.64
N HIS A 64 1.15 3.50 3.43
CA HIS A 64 1.54 4.15 2.18
C HIS A 64 0.79 5.46 1.96
N ARG A 65 -0.55 5.42 2.00
CA ARG A 65 -1.36 6.62 1.82
C ARG A 65 -1.00 7.71 2.83
N ARG A 66 -0.74 7.35 4.09
CA ARG A 66 -0.33 8.31 5.13
C ARG A 66 1.05 8.92 4.86
N ALA A 67 2.01 8.11 4.41
CA ALA A 67 3.37 8.57 4.11
C ALA A 67 3.45 9.47 2.86
N HIS A 68 2.55 9.27 1.91
CA HIS A 68 2.52 9.99 0.64
C HIS A 68 1.63 11.24 0.64
N ARG A 69 1.06 11.61 1.81
CA ARG A 69 0.30 12.86 1.92
C ARG A 69 1.21 14.07 1.70
N CYS A 70 0.69 15.03 0.96
CA CYS A 70 1.32 16.31 0.78
C CYS A 70 1.50 17.01 2.12
N ALA A 71 2.70 17.53 2.37
CA ALA A 71 3.00 18.25 3.62
C ALA A 71 2.26 19.59 3.73
N LEU A 72 1.82 20.18 2.60
CA LEU A 72 1.12 21.45 2.57
C LEU A 72 -0.38 21.30 2.81
N CYS A 73 -1.03 20.40 2.09
CA CYS A 73 -2.48 20.26 2.13
C CYS A 73 -2.97 18.99 2.86
N GLY A 74 -2.08 18.06 3.19
CA GLY A 74 -2.43 16.79 3.83
C GLY A 74 -3.18 15.79 2.93
N LEU A 75 -3.43 16.13 1.66
CA LEU A 75 -4.09 15.25 0.69
C LEU A 75 -3.09 14.35 -0.03
N LEU A 76 -3.58 13.22 -0.56
CA LEU A 76 -2.84 12.37 -1.47
C LEU A 76 -3.10 12.86 -2.90
N HIS A 77 -2.11 13.48 -3.55
CA HIS A 77 -2.31 14.11 -4.86
C HIS A 77 -2.71 13.09 -5.95
N GLU A 78 -2.22 11.87 -5.84
CA GLU A 78 -2.50 10.74 -6.74
C GLU A 78 -4.01 10.45 -6.87
N ASP A 79 -4.80 10.74 -5.82
CA ASP A 79 -6.26 10.57 -5.83
C ASP A 79 -6.96 11.59 -6.77
N TYR A 80 -6.27 12.67 -7.17
CA TYR A 80 -6.83 13.80 -7.94
C TYR A 80 -6.14 14.04 -9.28
N ASP A 81 -5.04 13.34 -9.60
CA ASP A 81 -4.30 13.49 -10.85
C ASP A 81 -5.20 13.29 -12.08
N LEU A 82 -6.10 12.30 -12.03
CA LEU A 82 -7.07 12.05 -13.11
C LEU A 82 -8.01 13.25 -13.33
N THR A 83 -8.49 13.87 -12.26
CA THR A 83 -9.36 15.04 -12.35
C THR A 83 -8.60 16.26 -12.87
N ALA A 84 -7.36 16.46 -12.41
CA ALA A 84 -6.49 17.53 -12.90
C ALA A 84 -6.23 17.39 -14.40
N TRP A 85 -6.01 16.16 -14.86
CA TRP A 85 -5.84 15.85 -16.27
C TRP A 85 -7.10 16.15 -17.09
N ILE A 86 -8.26 15.67 -16.65
CA ILE A 86 -9.52 15.83 -17.40
C ILE A 86 -9.96 17.31 -17.47
N LEU A 87 -9.82 18.05 -16.38
CA LEU A 87 -10.41 19.40 -16.27
C LEU A 87 -9.45 20.52 -16.71
N HIS A 88 -8.15 20.30 -16.60
CA HIS A 88 -7.15 21.36 -16.75
C HIS A 88 -5.92 20.94 -17.58
N ASP A 89 -5.96 19.77 -18.24
CA ASP A 89 -4.86 19.22 -19.05
C ASP A 89 -3.50 19.16 -18.30
N MET A 90 -3.56 18.99 -16.98
CA MET A 90 -2.37 18.89 -16.13
C MET A 90 -2.00 17.44 -15.86
N GLU A 91 -0.71 17.12 -15.89
CA GLU A 91 -0.23 15.77 -15.60
C GLU A 91 -0.42 15.36 -14.13
N LYS A 92 -0.36 16.33 -13.21
CA LYS A 92 -0.48 16.11 -11.77
C LYS A 92 -1.32 17.17 -11.09
N PHE A 93 -1.98 16.78 -10.00
CA PHE A 93 -2.70 17.69 -9.14
C PHE A 93 -1.75 18.66 -8.42
N ASP A 94 -2.02 19.95 -8.57
CA ASP A 94 -1.33 21.04 -7.87
C ASP A 94 -2.24 21.65 -6.81
N CYS A 95 -1.97 21.34 -5.55
CA CYS A 95 -2.79 21.83 -4.44
C CYS A 95 -2.77 23.36 -4.31
N GLU A 96 -1.70 24.05 -4.71
CA GLU A 96 -1.64 25.51 -4.65
C GLU A 96 -2.56 26.15 -5.69
N MET A 97 -2.73 25.50 -6.83
CA MET A 97 -3.63 25.96 -7.88
C MET A 97 -5.10 25.72 -7.53
N TYR A 98 -5.43 24.59 -6.90
CA TYR A 98 -6.82 24.19 -6.64
C TYR A 98 -7.38 24.62 -5.28
N ILE A 99 -6.52 24.78 -4.28
CA ILE A 99 -6.94 25.08 -2.91
C ILE A 99 -6.44 26.48 -2.56
N PRO A 100 -7.32 27.50 -2.61
CA PRO A 100 -6.99 28.81 -2.11
C PRO A 100 -6.60 28.74 -0.64
N ASP A 101 -5.57 29.51 -0.25
CA ASP A 101 -5.04 29.51 1.11
C ASP A 101 -4.70 28.09 1.62
N VAL A 102 -4.06 27.25 0.79
CA VAL A 102 -3.73 25.85 1.11
C VAL A 102 -3.02 25.68 2.47
N GLU A 103 -2.23 26.65 2.89
CA GLU A 103 -1.55 26.71 4.19
C GLU A 103 -2.50 26.81 5.40
N LYS A 104 -3.74 27.26 5.18
CA LYS A 104 -4.79 27.35 6.20
C LYS A 104 -5.71 26.13 6.20
N LEU A 105 -5.46 25.16 5.32
CA LEU A 105 -6.25 23.94 5.26
C LEU A 105 -5.96 23.10 6.49
N GLU A 106 -6.98 22.87 7.31
CA GLU A 106 -6.88 22.02 8.49
C GLU A 106 -7.39 20.61 8.18
N MET A 107 -6.63 19.61 8.63
CA MET A 107 -6.93 18.19 8.43
C MET A 107 -7.00 17.49 9.79
N ASN A 108 -8.01 16.65 9.98
CA ASN A 108 -8.10 15.69 11.09
C ASN A 108 -8.12 14.27 10.53
N GLY A 109 -6.95 13.62 10.51
CA GLY A 109 -6.81 12.30 9.90
C GLY A 109 -7.15 12.37 8.41
N GLU A 110 -8.23 11.72 7.99
CA GLU A 110 -8.72 11.70 6.60
C GLU A 110 -9.78 12.76 6.31
N THR A 111 -10.14 13.59 7.28
CA THR A 111 -11.23 14.56 7.15
C THR A 111 -10.69 15.98 7.06
N ILE A 112 -11.12 16.73 6.04
CA ILE A 112 -10.88 18.17 5.95
C ILE A 112 -11.78 18.89 6.96
N ILE A 113 -11.20 19.78 7.75
CA ILE A 113 -11.95 20.66 8.66
C ILE A 113 -12.33 21.93 7.91
N LEU A 114 -13.62 22.07 7.62
CA LEU A 114 -14.14 23.25 6.94
C LEU A 114 -14.47 24.35 7.96
N PRO A 115 -14.05 25.61 7.74
CA PRO A 115 -14.49 26.73 8.55
C PRO A 115 -16.03 26.89 8.53
N GLU A 116 -16.62 27.37 9.63
CA GLU A 116 -18.09 27.50 9.79
C GLU A 116 -18.76 28.26 8.63
N HIS A 117 -18.12 29.33 8.16
CA HIS A 117 -18.65 30.12 7.05
C HIS A 117 -18.66 29.37 5.71
N VAL A 118 -17.75 28.40 5.51
CA VAL A 118 -17.72 27.52 4.32
C VAL A 118 -18.79 26.46 4.45
N GLN A 119 -18.94 25.84 5.63
CA GLN A 119 -19.99 24.85 5.91
C GLN A 119 -21.38 25.45 5.63
N LYS A 120 -21.66 26.65 6.16
CA LYS A 120 -22.93 27.34 5.91
C LYS A 120 -23.21 27.57 4.43
N LYS A 121 -22.20 27.99 3.65
CA LYS A 121 -22.35 28.19 2.19
C LYS A 121 -22.61 26.87 1.46
N LEU A 122 -21.95 25.79 1.87
CA LEU A 122 -22.17 24.44 1.34
C LEU A 122 -23.60 23.96 1.63
N ASP A 123 -24.05 24.10 2.88
CA ASP A 123 -25.41 23.72 3.27
C ASP A 123 -26.47 24.50 2.47
N GLU A 124 -26.31 25.82 2.34
CA GLU A 124 -27.18 26.65 1.51
C GLU A 124 -27.19 26.21 0.04
N HIS A 125 -26.02 25.81 -0.51
CA HIS A 125 -25.93 25.32 -1.89
C HIS A 125 -26.61 23.96 -2.07
N ILE A 126 -26.42 23.04 -1.12
CA ILE A 126 -27.06 21.72 -1.11
C ILE A 126 -28.58 21.86 -1.05
N GLU A 127 -29.09 22.73 -0.17
CA GLU A 127 -30.54 22.97 -0.07
C GLU A 127 -31.11 23.58 -1.36
N LYS A 128 -30.38 24.50 -2.02
CA LYS A 128 -30.78 25.04 -3.33
C LYS A 128 -30.83 23.96 -4.41
N MET A 129 -29.84 23.07 -4.45
CA MET A 129 -29.82 21.96 -5.41
C MET A 129 -30.99 20.98 -5.17
N LYS A 130 -31.30 20.67 -3.90
CA LYS A 130 -32.45 19.82 -3.54
C LYS A 130 -33.77 20.45 -3.98
N GLN A 131 -33.95 21.75 -3.77
CA GLN A 131 -35.17 22.46 -4.19
C GLN A 131 -35.31 22.46 -5.72
N GLY A 132 -34.24 22.76 -6.46
CA GLY A 132 -34.26 22.73 -7.93
C GLY A 132 -34.63 21.34 -8.48
N ALA A 133 -34.04 20.28 -7.93
CA ALA A 133 -34.35 18.91 -8.32
C ALA A 133 -35.83 18.53 -8.08
N MET A 134 -36.46 19.04 -7.01
CA MET A 134 -37.89 18.84 -6.74
C MET A 134 -38.79 19.65 -7.69
N GLU A 135 -38.36 20.84 -8.11
CA GLU A 135 -39.10 21.67 -9.05
C GLU A 135 -39.04 21.13 -10.48
N ASP A 136 -37.89 20.59 -10.90
CA ASP A 136 -37.72 19.93 -12.20
C ASP A 136 -38.54 18.63 -12.28
N ALA A 137 -38.53 17.82 -11.22
CA ALA A 137 -39.32 16.58 -11.15
C ALA A 137 -40.86 16.81 -11.13
N LYS A 138 -41.32 18.05 -10.93
CA LYS A 138 -42.74 18.42 -10.95
C LYS A 138 -43.20 18.94 -12.32
N LYS A 139 -42.28 19.13 -13.27
CA LYS A 139 -42.58 19.62 -14.63
C LYS A 139 -42.73 18.51 -15.68
N ASP A 140 -42.46 17.27 -15.32
CA ASP A 140 -42.81 16.06 -16.09
C ASP A 140 -44.19 15.51 -15.70
#